data_AF-R4SKC2-F1
#
_entry.id   AF-R4SKC2-F1
#
_cell.length_a   1.000
_cell.length_b   1.000
_cell.length_c   1.000
_cell.angle_alpha   90.00
_cell.angle_beta   90.00
_cell.angle_gamma   90.00
#
_symmetry.space_group_name_H-M   'P 1'
#
loop_
_entity.id
_entity.type
_entity.pdbx_description
1 polymer ?
#
loop_
_entity_poly.entity_id
_entity_poly.type
_entity_poly.pdbx_seq_one_letter_code
_entity_poly.pdbx_strand_id
1 'polypeptide(L)'
;MTFLGLLAENAGGKPNPMIEGWLANQARSLRLAPALGNQRLTRPPIPDRPHLHLLIMLEPVSADPTRCTLAFWRQDDPEVWPPSLGGVREIGIEEVELRVDDVILETEGVWSGQSMSASVEFLLPRTLINLPVQRWAKEHDTGQPQPLRYGYRLGIRSLERMRARHWHRAWHVRWDSMVKDPAADRLHYSGRPEVEDHPIDAILSDEHWVGLVLAKPPSPQAKPDGAPDELTSALRSGLPVVLWHPDAEPETLRELLDWVLAAESGFNELPDRRKLANSGMAVPFKNSLAHDLVVMWDDPKRVIVLDQPLIPTRL
;
A
#
# COMPACT_ATOMS: atom_id res chain seq x y z
N MET A 1 7.13 -31.02 10.13
CA MET A 1 7.15 -31.24 8.65
C MET A 1 7.39 -29.95 7.90
N THR A 2 6.57 -28.91 8.11
CA THR A 2 6.70 -27.59 7.47
C THR A 2 8.06 -26.91 7.72
N PHE A 3 8.54 -26.91 8.97
CA PHE A 3 9.85 -26.34 9.35
C PHE A 3 11.04 -26.99 8.60
N LEU A 4 11.03 -28.31 8.42
CA LEU A 4 12.12 -29.04 7.75
C LEU A 4 12.07 -28.87 6.22
N GLY A 5 10.88 -28.70 5.64
CA GLY A 5 10.75 -28.33 4.21
C GLY A 5 11.25 -26.91 3.94
N LEU A 6 10.97 -25.99 4.86
CA LEU A 6 11.48 -24.62 4.84
C LEU A 6 13.00 -24.54 4.97
N LEU A 7 13.59 -25.35 5.84
CA LEU A 7 15.03 -25.41 6.03
C LEU A 7 15.75 -25.99 4.79
N ALA A 8 15.09 -26.88 4.06
CA ALA A 8 15.61 -27.46 2.82
C ALA A 8 15.53 -26.46 1.65
N GLU A 9 14.44 -25.68 1.56
CA GLU A 9 14.22 -24.69 0.49
C GLU A 9 15.09 -23.41 0.68
N ASN A 10 15.38 -23.00 1.92
CA ASN A 10 16.07 -21.73 2.21
C ASN A 10 17.51 -21.84 2.75
N ALA A 11 18.01 -23.03 3.09
CA ALA A 11 19.44 -23.19 3.30
C ALA A 11 20.13 -23.11 1.93
N GLY A 12 20.98 -22.11 1.69
CA GLY A 12 21.61 -21.80 0.40
C GLY A 12 22.57 -22.84 -0.20
N GLY A 13 22.30 -24.13 -0.01
CA GLY A 13 22.88 -25.25 -0.75
C GLY A 13 21.75 -26.13 -1.26
N LYS A 14 21.98 -26.89 -2.36
CA LYS A 14 20.97 -27.82 -2.89
C LYS A 14 20.37 -28.64 -1.73
N PRO A 15 19.04 -28.60 -1.49
CA PRO A 15 18.42 -29.40 -0.46
C PRO A 15 18.91 -30.84 -0.56
N ASN A 16 19.41 -31.38 0.55
CA ASN A 16 19.93 -32.75 0.56
C ASN A 16 18.78 -33.67 0.08
N PRO A 17 18.91 -34.39 -1.04
CA PRO A 17 17.82 -35.21 -1.62
C PRO A 17 17.29 -36.26 -0.64
N MET A 18 18.07 -36.60 0.38
CA MET A 18 17.65 -37.42 1.51
C MET A 18 16.55 -36.76 2.37
N ILE A 19 16.62 -35.46 2.61
CA ILE A 19 15.64 -34.69 3.40
C ILE A 19 14.34 -34.55 2.60
N GLU A 20 14.42 -34.25 1.29
CA GLU A 20 13.25 -34.19 0.42
C GLU A 20 12.52 -35.53 0.33
N GLY A 21 13.27 -36.62 0.12
CA GLY A 21 12.73 -37.97 0.08
C GLY A 21 12.10 -38.39 1.40
N TRP A 22 12.73 -38.06 2.54
CA TRP A 22 12.18 -38.31 3.86
C TRP A 22 10.89 -37.50 4.11
N LEU A 23 10.89 -36.22 3.74
CA LEU A 23 9.71 -35.35 3.90
C LEU A 23 8.53 -35.82 3.06
N ALA A 24 8.77 -36.21 1.81
CA ALA A 24 7.74 -36.75 0.92
C ALA A 24 7.16 -38.07 1.45
N ASN A 25 8.00 -38.95 1.99
CA ASN A 25 7.56 -40.22 2.57
C ASN A 25 6.73 -40.01 3.85
N GLN A 26 7.11 -39.07 4.71
CA GLN A 26 6.34 -38.70 5.90
C GLN A 26 5.02 -37.98 5.55
N ALA A 27 5.02 -37.12 4.54
CA ALA A 27 3.79 -36.48 4.05
C ALA A 27 2.80 -37.52 3.48
N ARG A 28 3.32 -38.56 2.82
CA ARG A 28 2.51 -39.68 2.30
C ARG A 28 1.98 -40.57 3.42
N SER A 29 2.83 -40.93 4.40
CA SER A 29 2.42 -41.78 5.54
C SER A 29 1.35 -41.11 6.40
N LEU A 30 1.45 -39.78 6.60
CA LEU A 30 0.50 -38.99 7.36
C LEU A 30 -0.71 -38.51 6.54
N ARG A 31 -0.81 -38.87 5.24
CA ARG A 31 -1.85 -38.41 4.30
C ARG A 31 -1.96 -36.88 4.19
N LEU A 32 -0.88 -36.17 4.49
CA LEU A 32 -0.80 -34.70 4.44
C LEU A 32 -0.31 -34.18 3.08
N ALA A 33 0.07 -35.06 2.16
CA ALA A 33 0.57 -34.65 0.84
C ALA A 33 -0.36 -33.70 0.06
N PRO A 34 -1.70 -33.91 0.02
CA PRO A 34 -2.60 -32.96 -0.64
C PRO A 34 -2.66 -31.60 0.09
N ALA A 35 -2.68 -31.60 1.42
CA ALA A 35 -2.73 -30.39 2.23
C ALA A 35 -1.44 -29.55 2.11
N LEU A 36 -0.28 -30.22 2.09
CA LEU A 36 1.03 -29.59 1.87
C LEU A 36 1.18 -29.08 0.43
N GLY A 37 0.64 -29.82 -0.55
CA GLY A 37 0.57 -29.37 -1.95
C GLY A 37 -0.27 -28.10 -2.12
N ASN A 38 -1.46 -28.08 -1.50
CA ASN A 38 -2.30 -26.88 -1.48
C ASN A 38 -1.60 -25.73 -0.77
N GLN A 39 -0.99 -25.96 0.40
CA GLN A 39 -0.24 -24.92 1.11
C GLN A 39 0.88 -24.33 0.25
N ARG A 40 1.63 -25.14 -0.50
CA ARG A 40 2.67 -24.64 -1.42
C ARG A 40 2.11 -23.80 -2.55
N LEU A 41 0.96 -24.18 -3.11
CA LEU A 41 0.30 -23.43 -4.19
C LEU A 41 -0.34 -22.13 -3.69
N THR A 42 -0.81 -22.10 -2.44
CA THR A 42 -1.43 -20.91 -1.83
C THR A 42 -0.44 -20.05 -1.07
N ARG A 43 0.78 -20.54 -0.82
CA ARG A 43 1.79 -19.78 -0.10
C ARG A 43 2.26 -18.63 -1.00
N PRO A 44 2.14 -17.38 -0.55
CA PRO A 44 2.79 -16.28 -1.26
C PRO A 44 4.31 -16.56 -1.28
N PRO A 45 4.99 -16.42 -2.42
CA PRO A 45 6.44 -16.60 -2.47
C PRO A 45 7.08 -15.70 -1.41
N ILE A 46 8.10 -16.21 -0.71
CA ILE A 46 8.88 -15.40 0.20
C ILE A 46 9.50 -14.30 -0.66
N PRO A 47 9.21 -13.00 -0.39
CA PRO A 47 9.80 -11.93 -1.16
C PRO A 47 11.33 -12.05 -1.08
N ASP A 48 12.04 -11.87 -2.19
CA ASP A 48 13.51 -11.88 -2.24
C ASP A 48 14.15 -10.91 -1.22
N ARG A 49 13.37 -9.95 -0.72
CA ARG A 49 13.67 -9.11 0.44
C ARG A 49 12.43 -9.03 1.35
N PRO A 50 12.39 -9.73 2.49
CA PRO A 50 11.29 -9.59 3.44
C PRO A 50 11.24 -8.15 3.98
N HIS A 51 10.04 -7.58 4.03
CA HIS A 51 9.77 -6.24 4.53
C HIS A 51 8.67 -6.29 5.59
N LEU A 52 8.83 -5.51 6.65
CA LEU A 52 7.78 -5.33 7.66
C LEU A 52 6.81 -4.24 7.24
N HIS A 53 5.59 -4.32 7.74
CA HIS A 53 4.53 -3.36 7.45
C HIS A 53 3.95 -2.77 8.72
N LEU A 54 3.87 -1.44 8.76
CA LEU A 54 3.09 -0.68 9.73
C LEU A 54 1.93 -0.03 8.99
N LEU A 55 0.70 -0.42 9.35
CA LEU A 55 -0.51 0.18 8.80
C LEU A 55 -1.05 1.16 9.83
N ILE A 56 -1.32 2.39 9.39
CA ILE A 56 -1.90 3.44 10.23
C ILE A 56 -3.21 3.88 9.58
N MET A 57 -4.32 3.61 10.25
CA MET A 57 -5.64 4.08 9.86
C MET A 57 -5.95 5.39 10.57
N LEU A 58 -6.46 6.36 9.80
CA LEU A 58 -7.00 7.60 10.31
C LEU A 58 -8.46 7.71 9.88
N GLU A 59 -9.38 7.92 10.82
CA GLU A 59 -10.80 8.06 10.50
C GLU A 59 -11.43 9.21 11.29
N PRO A 60 -12.06 10.20 10.65
CA PRO A 60 -12.76 11.26 11.36
C PRO A 60 -13.85 10.71 12.28
N VAL A 61 -13.98 11.27 13.47
CA VAL A 61 -15.06 10.92 14.39
C VAL A 61 -16.35 11.54 13.85
N SER A 62 -17.40 10.75 13.63
CA SER A 62 -18.64 11.24 12.99
C SER A 62 -19.34 12.35 13.81
N ALA A 63 -19.18 12.34 15.13
CA ALA A 63 -19.74 13.36 16.02
C ALA A 63 -18.89 14.65 16.10
N ASP A 64 -17.59 14.56 15.77
CA ASP A 64 -16.65 15.66 15.86
C ASP A 64 -15.57 15.54 14.76
N PRO A 65 -15.73 16.21 13.61
CA PRO A 65 -14.79 16.10 12.49
C PRO A 65 -13.44 16.78 12.76
N THR A 66 -13.29 17.51 13.88
CA THR A 66 -11.98 18.03 14.32
C THR A 66 -11.13 16.95 14.99
N ARG A 67 -11.72 15.79 15.27
CA ARG A 67 -11.03 14.65 15.86
C ARG A 67 -11.04 13.46 14.91
N CYS A 68 -10.04 12.62 15.04
CA CYS A 68 -9.96 11.36 14.32
C CYS A 68 -9.52 10.21 15.22
N THR A 69 -10.01 9.02 14.90
CA THR A 69 -9.48 7.77 15.41
C THR A 69 -8.20 7.43 14.65
N LEU A 70 -7.09 7.33 15.37
CA LEU A 70 -5.86 6.71 14.91
C LEU A 70 -5.84 5.26 15.41
N ALA A 71 -5.77 4.31 14.49
CA ALA A 71 -5.51 2.90 14.82
C ALA A 71 -4.32 2.40 14.01
N PHE A 72 -3.53 1.49 14.57
CA PHE A 72 -2.40 0.93 13.83
C PHE A 72 -2.26 -0.56 14.01
N TRP A 73 -1.77 -1.23 12.96
CA TRP A 73 -1.44 -2.64 12.97
C TRP A 73 0.04 -2.79 12.61
N ARG A 74 0.77 -3.49 13.48
CA ARG A 74 2.20 -3.70 13.32
C ARG A 74 2.47 -5.15 12.95
N GLN A 75 3.18 -5.35 11.86
CA GLN A 75 3.67 -6.67 11.46
C GLN A 75 5.01 -6.93 12.13
N ASP A 76 5.04 -7.88 13.06
CA ASP A 76 6.28 -8.27 13.76
C ASP A 76 6.96 -9.50 13.12
N ASP A 77 6.22 -10.24 12.28
CA ASP A 77 6.71 -11.37 11.47
C ASP A 77 6.30 -11.16 10.01
N PRO A 78 7.26 -11.07 9.06
CA PRO A 78 6.98 -10.81 7.65
C PRO A 78 6.12 -11.90 6.97
N GLU A 79 6.01 -13.10 7.55
CA GLU A 79 5.17 -14.18 7.02
C GLU A 79 3.71 -14.13 7.52
N VAL A 80 3.41 -13.31 8.54
CA VAL A 80 2.10 -13.28 9.18
C VAL A 80 1.29 -12.08 8.70
N TRP A 81 0.11 -12.36 8.15
CA TRP A 81 -0.90 -11.37 7.79
C TRP A 81 -2.32 -11.88 8.10
N PRO A 82 -3.26 -11.05 8.59
CA PRO A 82 -3.09 -9.64 8.93
C PRO A 82 -2.22 -9.41 10.18
N PRO A 83 -1.53 -8.27 10.27
CA PRO A 83 -0.80 -7.89 11.47
C PRO A 83 -1.73 -7.69 12.67
N SER A 84 -1.17 -7.76 13.88
CA SER A 84 -1.93 -7.54 15.11
C SER A 84 -2.24 -6.05 15.28
N LEU A 85 -3.42 -5.74 15.83
CA LEU A 85 -3.77 -4.38 16.23
C LEU A 85 -2.85 -3.96 17.38
N GLY A 86 -2.06 -2.91 17.15
CA GLY A 86 -1.12 -2.37 18.14
C GLY A 86 -1.76 -1.36 19.09
N GLY A 87 -2.76 -0.61 18.63
CA GLY A 87 -3.48 0.32 19.49
C GLY A 87 -4.50 1.18 18.75
N VAL A 88 -5.36 1.85 19.52
CA VAL A 88 -6.40 2.77 19.05
C VAL A 88 -6.41 4.01 19.94
N ARG A 89 -6.37 5.19 19.34
CA ARG A 89 -6.31 6.49 20.02
C ARG A 89 -7.30 7.46 19.36
N GLU A 90 -7.92 8.34 20.13
CA GLU A 90 -8.74 9.43 19.58
C GLU A 90 -7.98 10.75 19.76
N ILE A 91 -7.64 11.39 18.65
CA ILE A 91 -6.70 12.52 18.61
C ILE A 91 -7.30 13.71 17.85
N GLY A 92 -6.76 14.91 18.05
CA GLY A 92 -7.09 16.08 17.22
C GLY A 92 -6.51 15.93 15.81
N ILE A 93 -7.21 16.43 14.80
CA ILE A 93 -6.78 16.34 13.40
C ILE A 93 -5.47 17.10 13.15
N GLU A 94 -5.25 18.17 13.91
CA GLU A 94 -4.05 19.01 13.93
C GLU A 94 -2.84 18.32 14.58
N GLU A 95 -3.07 17.33 15.43
CA GLU A 95 -2.01 16.58 16.13
C GLU A 95 -1.56 15.33 15.36
N VAL A 96 -2.22 14.99 14.25
CA VAL A 96 -2.06 13.69 13.58
C VAL A 96 -0.61 13.34 13.30
N GLU A 97 0.18 14.27 12.74
CA GLU A 97 1.58 14.01 12.41
C GLU A 97 2.40 13.65 13.66
N LEU A 98 2.24 14.41 14.75
CA LEU A 98 2.93 14.15 16.02
C LEU A 98 2.51 12.81 16.61
N ARG A 99 1.23 12.44 16.51
CA ARG A 99 0.74 11.15 17.02
C ARG A 99 1.17 9.96 16.15
N VAL A 100 1.40 10.20 14.86
CA VAL A 100 2.01 9.23 13.96
C VAL A 100 3.48 9.04 14.29
N ASP A 101 4.20 10.11 14.65
CA ASP A 101 5.58 10.02 15.15
C ASP A 101 5.67 9.10 16.38
N ASP A 102 4.80 9.30 17.39
CA ASP A 102 4.74 8.43 18.58
C ASP A 102 4.61 6.94 18.20
N VAL A 103 3.73 6.62 17.24
CA VAL A 103 3.47 5.24 16.79
C VAL A 103 4.67 4.68 16.03
N ILE A 104 5.36 5.51 15.25
CA ILE A 104 6.56 5.11 14.52
C ILE A 104 7.71 4.83 15.49
N LEU A 105 7.93 5.69 16.49
CA LEU A 105 8.95 5.49 17.51
C LEU A 105 8.67 4.24 18.36
N GLU A 106 7.41 4.01 18.74
CA GLU A 106 6.98 2.79 19.43
C GLU A 106 7.27 1.54 18.59
N THR A 107 6.96 1.60 17.30
CA THR A 107 7.19 0.51 16.33
C THR A 107 8.68 0.23 16.17
N GLU A 108 9.50 1.25 15.95
CA GLU A 108 10.96 1.12 15.83
C GLU A 108 11.60 0.57 17.11
N GLY A 109 11.08 0.93 18.29
CA GLY A 109 11.52 0.35 19.56
C GLY A 109 11.38 -1.18 19.58
N VAL A 110 10.25 -1.69 19.08
CA VAL A 110 10.01 -3.15 18.96
C VAL A 110 10.83 -3.79 17.85
N TRP A 111 11.01 -3.10 16.72
CA TRP A 111 11.80 -3.58 15.59
C TRP A 111 13.31 -3.39 15.75
N SER A 112 13.78 -2.79 16.83
CA SER A 112 15.20 -2.43 17.04
C SER A 112 16.20 -3.59 16.87
N GLY A 113 15.78 -4.84 17.10
CA GLY A 113 16.60 -6.04 16.88
C GLY A 113 16.51 -6.65 15.48
N GLN A 114 15.71 -6.08 14.58
CA GLN A 114 15.43 -6.62 13.25
C GLN A 114 16.25 -5.87 12.19
N SER A 115 16.84 -6.60 11.24
CA SER A 115 17.62 -6.01 10.13
C SER A 115 16.83 -5.89 8.82
N MET A 116 15.51 -5.91 8.90
CA MET A 116 14.60 -5.86 7.75
C MET A 116 14.15 -4.42 7.50
N SER A 117 13.92 -4.08 6.23
CA SER A 117 13.31 -2.81 5.84
C SER A 117 11.82 -2.80 6.15
N ALA A 118 11.24 -1.61 6.32
CA ALA A 118 9.83 -1.44 6.63
C ALA A 118 9.09 -0.51 5.65
N SER A 119 7.80 -0.74 5.53
CA SER A 119 6.84 0.12 4.82
C SER A 119 5.83 0.71 5.81
N VAL A 120 5.44 1.96 5.59
CA VAL A 120 4.37 2.63 6.34
C VAL A 120 3.22 2.89 5.37
N GLU A 121 2.06 2.33 5.68
CA GLU A 121 0.85 2.40 4.86
C GLU A 121 -0.24 3.17 5.61
N PHE A 122 -0.66 4.29 5.03
CA PHE A 122 -1.75 5.09 5.54
C PHE A 122 -3.08 4.63 4.95
N LEU A 123 -3.96 4.10 5.79
CA LEU A 123 -5.31 3.73 5.41
C LEU A 123 -6.24 4.92 5.69
N LEU A 124 -6.60 5.64 4.63
CA LEU A 124 -7.29 6.92 4.72
C LEU A 124 -8.67 6.85 4.06
N PRO A 125 -9.71 7.43 4.68
CA PRO A 125 -10.95 7.75 3.99
C PRO A 125 -10.72 8.91 3.03
N ARG A 126 -11.63 9.06 2.07
CA ARG A 126 -11.71 10.16 1.12
C ARG A 126 -11.57 11.53 1.78
N THR A 127 -12.19 11.74 2.94
CA THR A 127 -12.14 13.03 3.65
C THR A 127 -10.73 13.41 4.10
N LEU A 128 -9.84 12.43 4.26
CA LEU A 128 -8.45 12.60 4.69
C LEU A 128 -7.43 12.19 3.62
N ILE A 129 -7.87 11.81 2.41
CA ILE A 129 -6.99 11.25 1.37
C ILE A 129 -5.89 12.21 0.91
N ASN A 130 -6.13 13.53 1.08
CA ASN A 130 -5.20 14.59 0.72
C ASN A 130 -4.31 15.07 1.89
N LEU A 131 -4.31 14.35 3.02
CA LEU A 131 -3.31 14.62 4.06
C LEU A 131 -1.90 14.49 3.47
N PRO A 132 -0.96 15.40 3.80
CA PRO A 132 0.37 15.42 3.22
C PRO A 132 1.30 14.37 3.87
N VAL A 133 0.84 13.12 4.00
CA VAL A 133 1.52 12.04 4.73
C VAL A 133 2.92 11.72 4.16
N GLN A 134 3.14 12.01 2.89
CA GLN A 134 4.44 11.90 2.21
C GLN A 134 5.47 12.94 2.67
N ARG A 135 5.01 14.06 3.25
CA ARG A 135 5.85 15.13 3.79
C ARG A 135 6.17 14.92 5.28
N TRP A 136 5.44 14.04 5.97
CA TRP A 136 5.59 13.85 7.41
C TRP A 136 6.98 13.38 7.84
N ALA A 137 7.32 13.71 9.08
CA ALA A 137 8.57 13.36 9.72
C ALA A 137 8.37 12.53 10.98
N LYS A 138 9.48 11.98 11.50
CA LYS A 138 9.59 11.38 12.83
C LYS A 138 10.66 12.10 13.66
N GLU A 139 10.75 11.75 14.93
CA GLU A 139 11.76 12.25 15.88
C GLU A 139 11.61 13.75 16.15
N HIS A 140 10.38 14.27 16.21
CA HIS A 140 10.10 15.69 16.43
C HIS A 140 10.71 16.21 17.75
N ASP A 141 10.69 15.40 18.80
CA ASP A 141 11.23 15.75 20.12
C ASP A 141 12.76 16.00 20.13
N THR A 142 13.48 15.55 19.10
CA THR A 142 14.92 15.81 18.97
C THR A 142 15.24 17.24 18.53
N GLY A 143 14.24 17.99 18.05
CA GLY A 143 14.42 19.29 17.41
C GLY A 143 14.95 19.22 15.98
N GLN A 144 15.20 18.03 15.44
CA GLN A 144 15.60 17.81 14.04
C GLN A 144 14.78 16.67 13.41
N PRO A 145 13.51 16.94 13.04
CA PRO A 145 12.62 15.91 12.50
C PRO A 145 13.18 15.28 11.21
N GLN A 146 13.16 13.95 11.13
CA GLN A 146 13.60 13.21 9.95
C GLN A 146 12.39 12.81 9.08
N PRO A 147 12.34 13.20 7.78
CA PRO A 147 11.26 12.79 6.89
C PRO A 147 11.09 11.27 6.80
N LEU A 148 9.84 10.79 6.92
CA LEU A 148 9.53 9.35 6.89
C LEU A 148 9.99 8.67 5.60
N ARG A 149 9.95 9.40 4.47
CA ARG A 149 10.35 8.90 3.14
C ARG A 149 11.81 8.43 3.05
N TYR A 150 12.68 8.84 3.97
CA TYR A 150 14.06 8.38 4.00
C TYR A 150 14.18 6.95 4.55
N GLY A 151 13.43 6.63 5.61
CA GLY A 151 13.42 5.30 6.23
C GLY A 151 12.48 4.31 5.54
N TYR A 152 11.30 4.77 5.11
CA TYR A 152 10.18 3.90 4.78
C TYR A 152 9.75 3.99 3.32
N ARG A 153 9.18 2.89 2.81
CA ARG A 153 8.28 2.98 1.65
C ARG A 153 6.93 3.49 2.16
N LEU A 154 6.49 4.64 1.65
CA LEU A 154 5.20 5.22 2.01
C LEU A 154 4.13 4.83 0.99
N GLY A 155 2.95 4.44 1.46
CA GLY A 155 1.80 4.13 0.62
C GLY A 155 0.51 4.70 1.21
N ILE A 156 -0.42 5.11 0.36
CA ILE A 156 -1.80 5.42 0.75
C ILE A 156 -2.71 4.28 0.30
N ARG A 157 -3.72 3.98 1.10
CA ARG A 157 -4.76 2.99 0.83
C ARG A 157 -6.14 3.58 1.10
N SER A 158 -7.15 3.13 0.37
CA SER A 158 -8.52 3.60 0.58
C SER A 158 -9.21 2.81 1.70
N LEU A 159 -9.69 3.53 2.71
CA LEU A 159 -10.52 2.98 3.78
C LEU A 159 -11.88 2.49 3.22
N GLU A 160 -12.44 3.18 2.25
CA GLU A 160 -13.67 2.77 1.55
C GLU A 160 -13.47 1.42 0.86
N ARG A 161 -12.38 1.24 0.10
CA ARG A 161 -12.11 -0.04 -0.57
C ARG A 161 -11.81 -1.14 0.44
N MET A 162 -11.10 -0.84 1.52
CA MET A 162 -10.85 -1.81 2.60
C MET A 162 -12.17 -2.37 3.17
N ARG A 163 -13.19 -1.52 3.34
CA ARG A 163 -14.51 -1.91 3.88
C ARG A 163 -15.46 -2.51 2.84
N ALA A 164 -15.45 -2.00 1.61
CA ALA A 164 -16.39 -2.37 0.56
C ALA A 164 -16.06 -3.73 -0.08
N ARG A 165 -16.38 -4.83 0.61
CA ARG A 165 -16.11 -6.20 0.13
C ARG A 165 -16.64 -6.49 -1.28
N HIS A 166 -17.73 -5.84 -1.68
CA HIS A 166 -18.29 -5.99 -3.03
C HIS A 166 -17.38 -5.43 -4.14
N TRP A 167 -16.38 -4.60 -3.82
CA TRP A 167 -15.35 -4.14 -4.76
C TRP A 167 -14.13 -5.08 -4.83
N HIS A 168 -13.97 -6.00 -3.87
CA HIS A 168 -12.73 -6.79 -3.73
C HIS A 168 -12.49 -7.72 -4.91
N ARG A 169 -13.55 -8.27 -5.53
CA ARG A 169 -13.37 -9.15 -6.71
C ARG A 169 -12.71 -8.40 -7.87
N ALA A 170 -13.23 -7.24 -8.25
CA ALA A 170 -12.65 -6.44 -9.35
C ALA A 170 -11.23 -6.01 -9.01
N TRP A 171 -11.00 -5.64 -7.75
CA TRP A 171 -9.69 -5.27 -7.24
C TRP A 171 -8.65 -6.40 -7.35
N HIS A 172 -8.98 -7.62 -6.94
CA HIS A 172 -8.11 -8.79 -7.14
C HIS A 172 -7.80 -9.04 -8.62
N VAL A 173 -8.81 -8.99 -9.49
CA VAL A 173 -8.63 -9.21 -10.94
C VAL A 173 -7.67 -8.18 -11.54
N ARG A 174 -7.87 -6.90 -11.24
CA ARG A 174 -7.01 -5.81 -11.73
C ARG A 174 -5.59 -5.89 -11.19
N TRP A 175 -5.44 -6.21 -9.90
CA TRP A 175 -4.13 -6.41 -9.29
C TRP A 175 -3.36 -7.56 -9.94
N ASP A 176 -3.98 -8.73 -10.10
CA ASP A 176 -3.33 -9.87 -10.73
C ASP A 176 -2.99 -9.59 -12.21
N SER A 177 -3.82 -8.81 -12.89
CA SER A 177 -3.54 -8.33 -14.27
C SER A 177 -2.34 -7.37 -14.31
N MET A 178 -2.23 -6.44 -13.37
CA MET A 178 -1.10 -5.51 -13.24
C MET A 178 0.22 -6.25 -12.93
N VAL A 179 0.19 -7.22 -12.01
CA VAL A 179 1.39 -7.98 -11.64
C VAL A 179 1.91 -8.81 -12.82
N LYS A 180 1.01 -9.37 -13.65
CA LYS A 180 1.36 -10.14 -14.85
C LYS A 180 1.92 -9.27 -15.97
N ASP A 181 1.37 -8.08 -16.15
CA ASP A 181 1.78 -7.12 -17.17
C ASP A 181 1.84 -5.71 -16.56
N PRO A 182 3.01 -5.31 -16.04
CA PRO A 182 3.16 -4.05 -15.30
C PRO A 182 3.46 -2.86 -16.22
N ALA A 183 3.11 -2.93 -17.50
CA ALA A 183 3.44 -1.89 -18.49
C ALA A 183 2.84 -0.51 -18.13
N ALA A 184 3.64 0.54 -18.31
CA ALA A 184 3.30 1.92 -17.93
C ALA A 184 2.18 2.54 -18.79
N ASP A 185 1.98 2.05 -20.01
CA ASP A 185 0.92 2.47 -20.94
C ASP A 185 -0.49 2.04 -20.49
N ARG A 186 -0.58 1.26 -19.41
CA ARG A 186 -1.81 0.88 -18.71
C ARG A 186 -2.26 1.92 -17.67
N LEU A 187 -1.68 3.13 -17.72
CA LEU A 187 -2.14 4.32 -16.99
C LEU A 187 -3.12 5.15 -17.82
N HIS A 188 -4.32 5.33 -17.28
CA HIS A 188 -5.23 6.34 -17.80
C HIS A 188 -4.88 7.71 -17.21
N TYR A 189 -4.80 8.74 -18.06
CA TYR A 189 -4.60 10.13 -17.62
C TYR A 189 -5.91 10.89 -17.74
N SER A 190 -6.40 11.42 -16.62
CA SER A 190 -7.56 12.30 -16.56
C SER A 190 -7.38 13.56 -17.41
N GLY A 191 -8.49 14.10 -17.92
CA GLY A 191 -8.50 15.38 -18.65
C GLY A 191 -7.92 15.31 -20.08
N ARG A 192 -7.89 14.12 -20.70
CA ARG A 192 -7.56 14.02 -22.13
C ARG A 192 -8.74 14.49 -22.99
N PRO A 193 -8.54 15.46 -23.90
CA PRO A 193 -9.62 16.01 -24.73
C PRO A 193 -10.23 14.98 -25.69
N GLU A 194 -9.50 13.92 -26.02
CA GLU A 194 -9.93 12.85 -26.94
C GLU A 194 -11.00 11.92 -26.35
N VAL A 195 -11.25 12.00 -25.03
CA VAL A 195 -12.13 11.07 -24.30
C VAL A 195 -13.23 11.79 -23.49
N GLU A 196 -13.41 13.11 -23.70
CA GLU A 196 -14.36 13.94 -22.94
C GLU A 196 -15.84 13.53 -23.10
N ASP A 197 -16.18 12.81 -24.18
CA ASP A 197 -17.55 12.40 -24.48
C ASP A 197 -18.02 11.15 -23.72
N HIS A 198 -17.12 10.41 -23.06
CA HIS A 198 -17.47 9.18 -22.34
C HIS A 198 -17.39 9.35 -20.81
N PRO A 199 -18.37 8.86 -20.05
CA PRO A 199 -18.28 8.80 -18.59
C PRO A 199 -17.03 8.03 -18.16
N ILE A 200 -16.30 8.53 -17.17
CA ILE A 200 -15.05 7.92 -16.69
C ILE A 200 -15.23 6.45 -16.24
N ASP A 201 -16.38 6.10 -15.67
CA ASP A 201 -16.72 4.70 -15.34
C ASP A 201 -16.70 3.78 -16.57
N ALA A 202 -17.16 4.26 -17.73
CA ALA A 202 -17.15 3.47 -18.96
C ALA A 202 -15.72 3.29 -19.46
N ILE A 203 -14.89 4.33 -19.38
CA ILE A 203 -13.47 4.27 -19.76
C ILE A 203 -12.73 3.26 -18.88
N LEU A 204 -12.87 3.37 -17.55
CA LEU A 204 -12.17 2.52 -16.59
C LEU A 204 -12.74 1.10 -16.50
N SER A 205 -13.87 0.82 -17.16
CA SER A 205 -14.40 -0.53 -17.31
C SER A 205 -13.53 -1.41 -18.23
N ASP A 206 -12.76 -0.81 -19.14
CA ASP A 206 -11.81 -1.52 -20.00
C ASP A 206 -10.73 -2.21 -19.16
N GLU A 207 -10.55 -3.52 -19.33
CA GLU A 207 -9.61 -4.39 -18.60
C GLU A 207 -8.12 -4.01 -18.79
N HIS A 208 -7.82 -3.20 -19.82
CA HIS A 208 -6.48 -2.65 -20.06
C HIS A 208 -5.97 -1.82 -18.87
N TRP A 209 -6.80 -0.92 -18.32
CA TRP A 209 -6.35 0.05 -17.32
C TRP A 209 -6.08 -0.54 -15.94
N VAL A 210 -4.91 -0.28 -15.36
CA VAL A 210 -4.58 -0.72 -13.99
C VAL A 210 -4.24 0.45 -13.06
N GLY A 211 -4.04 1.64 -13.63
CA GLY A 211 -3.90 2.84 -12.84
C GLY A 211 -4.53 4.07 -13.47
N LEU A 212 -4.80 5.04 -12.61
CA LEU A 212 -5.39 6.33 -12.97
C LEU A 212 -4.50 7.46 -12.46
N VAL A 213 -4.20 8.42 -13.32
CA VAL A 213 -3.52 9.66 -12.98
C VAL A 213 -4.54 10.79 -12.99
N LEU A 214 -4.84 11.32 -11.81
CA LEU A 214 -5.75 12.44 -11.65
C LEU A 214 -5.04 13.74 -12.01
N ALA A 215 -5.71 14.60 -12.78
CA ALA A 215 -5.20 15.91 -13.15
C ALA A 215 -5.15 16.88 -11.95
N LYS A 216 -5.94 16.61 -10.90
CA LYS A 216 -6.02 17.38 -9.66
C LYS A 216 -6.20 16.43 -8.48
N PRO A 217 -5.88 16.87 -7.25
CA PRO A 217 -6.20 16.11 -6.05
C PRO A 217 -7.68 15.70 -6.02
N PRO A 218 -8.01 14.48 -5.57
CA PRO A 218 -9.39 14.03 -5.49
C PRO A 218 -10.19 14.91 -4.52
N SER A 219 -11.47 15.12 -4.83
CA SER A 219 -12.36 15.85 -3.94
C SER A 219 -12.54 15.10 -2.61
N PRO A 220 -12.41 15.79 -1.46
CA PRO A 220 -12.61 15.18 -0.13
C PRO A 220 -14.08 14.81 0.12
N GLN A 221 -15.00 15.23 -0.75
CA GLN A 221 -16.42 14.88 -0.70
C GLN A 221 -16.85 14.32 -2.04
N ALA A 222 -17.53 13.18 -2.01
CA ALA A 222 -18.22 12.65 -3.18
C ALA A 222 -19.45 13.52 -3.48
N LYS A 223 -19.76 13.72 -4.76
CA LYS A 223 -20.96 14.44 -5.19
C LYS A 223 -22.19 13.55 -4.94
N PRO A 224 -23.15 13.92 -4.07
CA PRO A 224 -24.26 13.05 -3.68
C PRO A 224 -25.18 12.64 -4.84
N ASP A 225 -25.45 13.59 -5.75
CA ASP A 225 -26.42 13.42 -6.85
C ASP A 225 -25.75 13.40 -8.23
N GLY A 226 -24.43 13.27 -8.27
CA GLY A 226 -23.63 13.32 -9.49
C GLY A 226 -23.26 11.93 -10.02
N ALA A 227 -22.85 11.89 -11.30
CA ALA A 227 -22.05 10.78 -11.78
C ALA A 227 -20.82 10.60 -10.86
N PRO A 228 -20.38 9.36 -10.62
CA PRO A 228 -19.23 9.11 -9.75
C PRO A 228 -18.00 9.86 -10.27
N ASP A 229 -17.26 10.45 -9.33
CA ASP A 229 -16.00 11.09 -9.67
C ASP A 229 -14.92 10.06 -10.03
N GLU A 230 -13.80 10.55 -10.54
CA GLU A 230 -12.72 9.72 -11.06
C GLU A 230 -12.14 8.78 -9.98
N LEU A 231 -12.00 9.25 -8.74
CA LEU A 231 -11.56 8.41 -7.62
C LEU A 231 -12.60 7.32 -7.31
N THR A 232 -13.90 7.64 -7.26
CA THR A 232 -14.96 6.63 -7.02
C THR A 232 -14.98 5.60 -8.14
N SER A 233 -14.75 6.04 -9.37
CA SER A 233 -14.75 5.21 -10.57
C SER A 233 -13.55 4.25 -10.56
N ALA A 234 -12.37 4.73 -10.17
CA ALA A 234 -11.17 3.91 -9.97
C ALA A 234 -11.35 2.88 -8.83
N LEU A 235 -11.82 3.39 -7.67
CA LEU A 235 -12.67 2.73 -6.67
C LEU A 235 -13.26 1.39 -7.11
N ARG A 236 -14.40 1.53 -7.77
CA ARG A 236 -15.33 0.48 -8.18
C ARG A 236 -14.78 -0.42 -9.27
N SER A 237 -14.00 0.15 -10.19
CA SER A 237 -13.39 -0.58 -11.30
C SER A 237 -12.20 -1.45 -10.87
N GLY A 238 -11.80 -1.34 -9.60
CA GLY A 238 -10.77 -2.18 -8.99
C GLY A 238 -9.34 -1.73 -9.24
N LEU A 239 -9.12 -0.50 -9.74
CA LEU A 239 -7.78 -0.03 -10.10
C LEU A 239 -6.87 -0.02 -8.86
N PRO A 240 -5.76 -0.78 -8.86
CA PRO A 240 -4.85 -0.85 -7.72
C PRO A 240 -4.01 0.40 -7.52
N VAL A 241 -3.83 1.23 -8.55
CA VAL A 241 -2.96 2.41 -8.51
C VAL A 241 -3.76 3.67 -8.84
N VAL A 242 -3.71 4.67 -7.96
CA VAL A 242 -4.18 6.03 -8.28
C VAL A 242 -3.10 7.02 -7.90
N LEU A 243 -2.80 7.94 -8.82
CA LEU A 243 -1.69 8.87 -8.76
C LEU A 243 -2.21 10.29 -8.90
N TRP A 244 -1.66 11.21 -8.11
CA TRP A 244 -1.89 12.63 -8.27
C TRP A 244 -0.75 13.41 -7.64
N HIS A 245 -0.67 14.69 -7.96
CA HIS A 245 0.22 15.63 -7.30
C HIS A 245 -0.61 16.81 -6.80
N PRO A 246 -0.32 17.36 -5.59
CA PRO A 246 -1.06 18.50 -5.05
C PRO A 246 -0.98 19.73 -5.95
N ASP A 247 0.22 20.01 -6.48
CA ASP A 247 0.55 21.30 -7.08
C ASP A 247 1.13 21.23 -8.52
N ALA A 248 1.20 20.05 -9.15
CA ALA A 248 1.89 19.91 -10.44
C ALA A 248 0.93 19.99 -11.61
N GLU A 249 1.34 20.67 -12.67
CA GLU A 249 0.60 20.68 -13.94
C GLU A 249 0.63 19.29 -14.61
N PRO A 250 -0.40 18.91 -15.38
CA PRO A 250 -0.54 17.57 -15.96
C PRO A 250 0.66 17.12 -16.80
N GLU A 251 1.27 18.02 -17.58
CA GLU A 251 2.43 17.73 -18.41
C GLU A 251 3.66 17.40 -17.55
N THR A 252 3.91 18.19 -16.50
CA THR A 252 5.01 17.95 -15.57
C THR A 252 4.82 16.65 -14.79
N LEU A 253 3.58 16.35 -14.39
CA LEU A 253 3.25 15.08 -13.74
C LEU A 253 3.51 13.90 -14.68
N ARG A 254 3.16 14.02 -15.97
CA ARG A 254 3.43 12.97 -16.96
C ARG A 254 4.92 12.72 -17.13
N GLU A 255 5.73 13.76 -17.29
CA GLU A 255 7.19 13.62 -17.39
C GLU A 255 7.79 12.95 -16.16
N LEU A 256 7.30 13.28 -14.96
CA LEU A 256 7.72 12.63 -13.73
C LEU A 256 7.36 11.14 -13.73
N LEU A 257 6.13 10.79 -14.13
CA LEU A 257 5.66 9.41 -14.15
C LEU A 257 6.39 8.57 -15.21
N ASP A 258 6.68 9.14 -16.38
CA ASP A 258 7.49 8.48 -17.41
C ASP A 258 8.87 8.09 -16.84
N TRP A 259 9.50 8.95 -16.04
CA TRP A 259 10.77 8.63 -15.38
C TRP A 259 10.63 7.60 -14.24
N VAL A 260 9.59 7.71 -13.41
CA VAL A 260 9.35 6.78 -12.30
C VAL A 260 9.09 5.37 -12.84
N LEU A 261 8.33 5.26 -13.94
CA LEU A 261 7.86 4.01 -14.54
C LEU A 261 8.72 3.49 -15.71
N ALA A 262 9.82 4.18 -16.07
CA ALA A 262 10.72 3.78 -17.16
C ALA A 262 11.42 2.42 -16.97
N ALA A 263 11.31 1.78 -15.79
CA ALA A 263 11.93 0.49 -15.52
C ALA A 263 11.22 -0.64 -16.30
N GLU A 264 11.96 -1.69 -16.67
CA GLU A 264 11.41 -2.87 -17.37
C GLU A 264 10.28 -3.56 -16.58
N SER A 265 10.27 -3.41 -15.26
CA SER A 265 9.27 -3.95 -14.33
C SER A 265 8.09 -3.01 -14.06
N GLY A 266 8.08 -1.80 -14.62
CA GLY A 266 6.99 -0.83 -14.59
C GLY A 266 6.37 -0.62 -13.21
N PHE A 267 5.07 -0.91 -13.08
CA PHE A 267 4.32 -0.76 -11.82
C PHE A 267 4.88 -1.56 -10.64
N ASN A 268 5.50 -2.72 -10.87
CA ASN A 268 5.96 -3.58 -9.76
C ASN A 268 7.05 -2.90 -8.92
N GLU A 269 7.83 -2.01 -9.53
CA GLU A 269 8.88 -1.24 -8.85
C GLU A 269 8.42 0.13 -8.36
N LEU A 270 7.17 0.54 -8.61
CA LEU A 270 6.68 1.88 -8.30
C LEU A 270 6.92 2.29 -6.83
N PRO A 271 6.62 1.46 -5.81
CA PRO A 271 6.91 1.83 -4.41
C PRO A 271 8.40 2.07 -4.14
N ASP A 272 9.29 1.28 -4.75
CA ASP A 272 10.74 1.40 -4.60
C ASP A 272 11.32 2.60 -5.34
N ARG A 273 10.87 2.81 -6.58
CA ARG A 273 11.28 3.93 -7.42
C ARG A 273 10.83 5.25 -6.83
N ARG A 274 9.63 5.30 -6.24
CA ARG A 274 9.18 6.47 -5.47
C ARG A 274 10.10 6.74 -4.27
N LYS A 275 10.49 5.72 -3.51
CA LYS A 275 11.44 5.89 -2.39
C LYS A 275 12.80 6.40 -2.89
N LEU A 276 13.29 5.89 -4.01
CA LEU A 276 14.55 6.35 -4.62
C LEU A 276 14.45 7.79 -5.13
N ALA A 277 13.33 8.16 -5.75
CA ALA A 277 13.06 9.52 -6.18
C ALA A 277 13.13 10.50 -4.99
N ASN A 278 12.62 10.05 -3.85
CA ASN A 278 12.59 10.80 -2.60
C ASN A 278 13.95 10.95 -1.90
N SER A 279 14.97 10.20 -2.30
CA SER A 279 16.31 10.30 -1.71
C SER A 279 17.19 11.32 -2.41
N GLY A 280 16.71 11.99 -3.48
CA GLY A 280 17.44 13.04 -4.21
C GLY A 280 18.70 12.59 -4.95
N MET A 281 19.06 11.29 -4.90
CA MET A 281 20.31 10.76 -5.45
C MET A 281 20.24 10.45 -6.96
N ALA A 282 19.06 10.53 -7.59
CA ALA A 282 18.85 9.97 -8.92
C ALA A 282 17.93 10.76 -9.87
N VAL A 283 17.42 11.95 -9.49
CA VAL A 283 16.30 12.57 -10.23
C VAL A 283 16.73 13.82 -11.02
N PRO A 284 16.37 13.95 -12.32
CA PRO A 284 16.58 15.16 -13.11
C PRO A 284 15.56 16.29 -12.83
N PHE A 285 14.57 16.05 -11.98
CA PHE A 285 13.53 17.00 -11.59
C PHE A 285 13.92 17.76 -10.32
N LYS A 286 13.35 18.96 -10.12
CA LYS A 286 13.47 19.66 -8.83
C LYS A 286 13.01 18.71 -7.73
N ASN A 287 13.87 18.42 -6.74
CA ASN A 287 13.64 17.45 -5.67
C ASN A 287 12.22 17.52 -5.05
N SER A 288 11.59 18.70 -5.01
CA SER A 288 10.24 18.89 -4.46
C SER A 288 9.13 18.12 -5.17
N LEU A 289 9.17 17.94 -6.51
CA LEU A 289 8.05 17.34 -7.24
C LEU A 289 7.90 15.83 -6.98
N ALA A 290 9.04 15.12 -6.91
CA ALA A 290 9.03 13.70 -6.58
C ALA A 290 8.55 13.45 -5.14
N HIS A 291 8.92 14.34 -4.20
CA HIS A 291 8.54 14.25 -2.79
C HIS A 291 7.03 14.30 -2.58
N ASP A 292 6.34 15.04 -3.44
CA ASP A 292 4.93 15.37 -3.27
C ASP A 292 4.00 14.52 -4.15
N LEU A 293 4.57 13.66 -5.01
CA LEU A 293 3.81 12.67 -5.74
C LEU A 293 3.07 11.76 -4.75
N VAL A 294 1.75 11.75 -4.83
CA VAL A 294 0.89 10.90 -4.02
C VAL A 294 0.60 9.63 -4.80
N VAL A 295 0.86 8.50 -4.14
CA VAL A 295 0.64 7.17 -4.69
C VAL A 295 -0.31 6.43 -3.75
N MET A 296 -1.54 6.24 -4.20
CA MET A 296 -2.43 5.25 -3.61
C MET A 296 -2.10 3.90 -4.25
N TRP A 297 -1.49 3.03 -3.45
CA TRP A 297 -1.06 1.69 -3.84
C TRP A 297 -1.84 0.68 -3.01
N ASP A 298 -2.89 0.15 -3.62
CA ASP A 298 -3.87 -0.67 -2.91
C ASP A 298 -3.69 -2.13 -3.30
N ASP A 299 -3.06 -2.92 -2.42
CA ASP A 299 -2.80 -4.35 -2.63
C ASP A 299 -3.89 -5.23 -1.98
N PRO A 300 -4.67 -5.99 -2.76
CA PRO A 300 -5.77 -6.81 -2.24
C PRO A 300 -5.31 -8.01 -1.42
N LYS A 301 -4.03 -8.37 -1.44
CA LYS A 301 -3.47 -9.41 -0.57
C LYS A 301 -3.21 -8.92 0.85
N ARG A 302 -3.28 -7.59 1.06
CA ARG A 302 -2.98 -6.91 2.32
C ARG A 302 -4.22 -6.28 2.95
N VAL A 303 -5.28 -7.07 3.10
CA VAL A 303 -6.54 -6.67 3.74
C VAL A 303 -6.49 -6.90 5.25
N ILE A 304 -7.08 -5.97 6.01
CA ILE A 304 -7.32 -6.11 7.46
C ILE A 304 -8.83 -6.18 7.72
N VAL A 305 -9.21 -6.81 8.83
CA VAL A 305 -10.62 -6.93 9.23
C VAL A 305 -11.03 -5.69 10.04
N LEU A 306 -12.02 -4.94 9.55
CA LEU A 306 -12.54 -3.72 10.17
C LEU A 306 -14.01 -3.87 10.60
N ASP A 307 -14.46 -5.10 10.82
CA ASP A 307 -15.87 -5.43 11.06
C ASP A 307 -16.34 -5.10 12.49
N GLN A 308 -15.43 -4.72 13.39
CA GLN A 308 -15.73 -4.41 14.80
C GLN A 308 -15.38 -2.95 15.11
N PRO A 309 -16.15 -2.30 16.00
CA PRO A 309 -15.82 -0.96 16.46
C PRO A 309 -14.45 -0.96 17.15
N LEU A 310 -13.57 -0.09 16.70
CA LEU A 310 -12.27 0.14 17.33
C LEU A 310 -12.51 0.98 18.58
N ILE A 311 -12.25 0.40 19.75
CA ILE A 311 -12.44 1.08 21.04
C ILE A 311 -11.14 1.79 21.39
N PRO A 312 -11.12 3.13 21.49
CA PRO A 312 -9.93 3.85 21.88
C PRO A 312 -9.48 3.45 23.28
N THR A 313 -8.19 3.22 23.46
CA THR A 313 -7.60 3.09 24.79
C THR A 313 -7.67 4.45 25.47
N ARG A 314 -8.19 4.50 26.71
CA ARG A 314 -8.08 5.73 27.51
C ARG A 314 -6.60 5.93 27.84
N LEU A 315 -6.04 7.05 27.40
CA LEU A 315 -4.73 7.55 27.86
C LEU A 315 -4.79 7.86 29.35
#